data_AF-V9G662-F1
#
_entry.id   AF-V9G662-F1
#
_cell.length_a   1.000
_cell.length_b   1.000
_cell.length_c   1.000
_cell.angle_alpha   90.00
_cell.angle_beta   90.00
_cell.angle_gamma   90.00
#
_symmetry.space_group_name_H-M   'P 1'
#
loop_
_entity.id
_entity.type
_entity.pdbx_description
1 polymer ?
#
loop_
_entity_poly.entity_id
_entity_poly.type
_entity_poly.pdbx_seq_one_letter_code
_entity_poly.pdbx_strand_id
1 'polypeptide(L)'
;MGTTEDKRKRFELLMKQGEVPANLVEPYFLDGVIEQVETSRASKDWKITILKDSLVPSEIYRTFCLRIQEKMSHIAKIRFVFRYNGVHEAEIVQEYWGLFLEWAHREIPSVNGWMSRARHEVEDGQVLLSMSDGMSLELARKKGIDGAITRFFGQYFDLTLRVKMQVGDNGQAAYEEFEQKKREEEREVIEQLMSSLEAEMDSDDDDEEAIKLQVGYDIKDQPVPIQEIQDEEKKITIQGTIFGLDRKELRNGSTLFTFNLTDFSDSLQMKMFGKTKDDLKVLGLLENGKWVKARGRVEYDRFMQVPELVMIPSDLGEVSSPPSRKDNAAEKRVEFHLHTTMSTMDAVTPIDRYIKTAAAWGHKAIAVSDHGGVQCYPEAAKNAKKNGIKMMYGIEANVVNDA
;
A
#
# COMPACT_ATOMS: atom_id res chain seq x y z
N MET A 1 12.36 -43.72 35.04
CA MET A 1 12.25 -42.30 34.60
C MET A 1 13.66 -41.74 34.64
N GLY A 2 14.16 -41.17 33.54
CA GLY A 2 15.51 -40.59 33.50
C GLY A 2 15.63 -39.38 34.43
N THR A 3 16.82 -39.14 34.98
CA THR A 3 17.09 -37.96 35.81
C THR A 3 16.91 -36.67 34.99
N THR A 4 16.71 -35.51 35.64
CA THR A 4 16.62 -34.21 34.95
C THR A 4 17.85 -33.96 34.05
N GLU A 5 19.01 -34.45 34.48
CA GLU A 5 20.26 -34.41 33.73
C GLU A 5 20.20 -35.24 32.42
N ASP A 6 19.55 -36.40 32.43
CA ASP A 6 19.33 -37.20 31.21
C ASP A 6 18.36 -36.51 30.24
N LYS A 7 17.31 -35.87 30.77
CA LYS A 7 16.36 -35.09 29.95
C LYS A 7 17.02 -33.89 29.29
N ARG A 8 17.95 -33.24 29.99
CA ARG A 8 18.79 -32.15 29.46
C ARG A 8 19.74 -32.65 28.38
N LYS A 9 20.50 -33.74 28.64
CA LYS A 9 21.42 -34.34 27.65
C LYS A 9 20.70 -34.71 26.35
N ARG A 10 19.45 -35.19 26.42
CA ARG A 10 18.62 -35.46 25.23
C ARG A 10 18.25 -34.20 24.46
N PHE A 11 17.98 -33.10 25.16
CA PHE A 11 17.69 -31.82 24.52
C PHE A 11 18.92 -31.25 23.80
N GLU A 12 20.10 -31.34 24.43
CA GLU A 12 21.37 -30.96 23.82
C GLU A 12 21.70 -31.82 22.60
N LEU A 13 21.43 -33.12 22.66
CA LEU A 13 21.57 -34.02 21.52
C LEU A 13 20.63 -33.63 20.37
N LEU A 14 19.37 -33.28 20.67
CA LEU A 14 18.41 -32.80 19.67
C LEU A 14 18.91 -31.51 19.00
N MET A 15 19.40 -30.55 19.78
CA MET A 15 19.95 -29.30 19.25
C MET A 15 21.20 -29.53 18.40
N LYS A 16 22.07 -30.46 18.81
CA LYS A 16 23.26 -30.84 18.05
C LYS A 16 22.89 -31.52 16.72
N GLN A 17 21.94 -32.43 16.72
CA GLN A 17 21.45 -33.11 15.52
C GLN A 17 20.66 -32.18 14.58
N GLY A 18 19.96 -31.19 15.15
CA GLY A 18 19.31 -30.12 14.40
C GLY A 18 20.26 -29.04 13.89
N GLU A 19 21.57 -29.14 14.18
CA GLU A 19 22.59 -28.14 13.84
C GLU A 19 22.17 -26.72 14.26
N VAL A 20 21.60 -26.58 15.46
CA VAL A 20 21.17 -25.29 15.99
C VAL A 20 22.42 -24.46 16.36
N PRO A 21 22.57 -23.25 15.81
CA PRO A 21 23.71 -22.37 16.09
C PRO A 21 23.92 -22.09 17.58
N ALA A 22 25.17 -22.09 18.05
CA ALA A 22 25.52 -21.85 19.46
C ALA A 22 25.01 -20.49 19.97
N ASN A 23 25.02 -19.45 19.13
CA ASN A 23 24.51 -18.13 19.45
C ASN A 23 22.99 -18.07 19.68
N LEU A 24 22.23 -19.12 19.29
CA LEU A 24 20.82 -19.27 19.64
C LEU A 24 20.65 -20.12 20.91
N VAL A 25 21.48 -21.15 21.08
CA VAL A 25 21.40 -22.10 22.20
C VAL A 25 21.78 -21.46 23.53
N GLU A 26 22.90 -20.74 23.57
CA GLU A 26 23.45 -20.15 24.81
C GLU A 26 22.55 -19.07 25.44
N PRO A 27 21.96 -18.11 24.71
CA PRO A 27 21.11 -17.11 25.34
C PRO A 27 19.68 -17.58 25.63
N TYR A 28 19.14 -18.55 24.88
CA TYR A 28 17.69 -18.83 24.90
C TYR A 28 17.28 -20.25 25.25
N PHE A 29 18.20 -21.21 25.35
CA PHE A 29 17.85 -22.63 25.54
C PHE A 29 18.64 -23.33 26.65
N LEU A 30 19.38 -22.62 27.50
CA LEU A 30 20.18 -23.24 28.58
C LEU A 30 19.34 -23.93 29.66
N ASP A 31 18.14 -23.43 29.92
CA ASP A 31 17.18 -23.91 30.91
C ASP A 31 16.21 -24.97 30.36
N GLY A 32 16.26 -25.26 29.05
CA GLY A 32 15.32 -26.17 28.40
C GLY A 32 15.61 -27.66 28.65
N VAL A 33 14.57 -28.48 28.79
CA VAL A 33 14.68 -29.94 28.84
C VAL A 33 13.59 -30.62 28.01
N ILE A 34 13.88 -31.80 27.45
CA ILE A 34 12.82 -32.62 26.84
C ILE A 34 12.08 -33.35 27.96
N GLU A 35 10.84 -32.96 28.21
CA GLU A 35 10.00 -33.59 29.22
C GLU A 35 9.51 -34.96 28.73
N GLN A 36 8.99 -34.98 27.50
CA GLN A 36 8.31 -36.13 26.92
C GLN A 36 8.48 -36.15 25.39
N VAL A 37 8.59 -37.35 24.83
CA VAL A 37 8.55 -37.59 23.39
C VAL A 37 7.50 -38.65 23.12
N GLU A 38 6.45 -38.27 22.41
CA GLU A 38 5.41 -39.19 21.94
C GLU A 38 5.69 -39.51 20.47
N THR A 39 5.69 -40.80 20.12
CA THR A 39 5.92 -41.26 18.75
C THR A 39 4.70 -42.02 18.25
N SER A 40 4.12 -41.55 17.16
CA SER A 40 3.04 -42.24 16.47
C SER A 40 3.64 -43.21 15.44
N ARG A 41 3.56 -44.52 15.72
CA ARG A 41 4.05 -45.55 14.78
C ARG A 41 3.25 -45.60 13.48
N ALA A 42 1.99 -45.18 13.49
CA ALA A 42 1.10 -45.20 12.34
C ALA A 42 1.35 -44.03 11.36
N SER A 43 1.60 -42.83 11.88
CA SER A 43 1.79 -41.61 11.05
C SER A 43 3.23 -41.15 10.92
N LYS A 44 4.19 -41.80 11.60
CA LYS A 44 5.59 -41.34 11.73
C LYS A 44 5.70 -39.89 12.22
N ASP A 45 4.75 -39.46 13.06
CA ASP A 45 4.76 -38.15 13.70
C ASP A 45 5.41 -38.24 15.09
N TRP A 46 6.26 -37.28 15.40
CA TRP A 46 6.84 -37.11 16.74
C TRP A 46 6.28 -35.84 17.37
N LYS A 47 5.77 -35.95 18.59
CA LYS A 47 5.42 -34.79 19.43
C LYS A 47 6.45 -34.70 20.56
N ILE A 48 7.23 -33.64 20.54
CA ILE A 48 8.29 -33.38 21.52
C ILE A 48 7.82 -32.25 22.44
N THR A 49 7.66 -32.57 23.72
CA THR A 49 7.34 -31.58 24.77
C THR A 49 8.62 -31.08 25.40
N ILE A 50 8.88 -29.78 25.26
CA ILE A 50 10.03 -29.08 25.81
C ILE A 50 9.54 -28.27 27.01
N LEU A 51 10.16 -28.47 28.18
CA LEU A 51 9.93 -27.68 29.37
C LEU A 51 11.01 -26.60 29.48
N LYS A 52 10.61 -25.35 29.74
CA LYS A 52 11.51 -24.20 29.95
C LYS A 52 11.06 -23.37 31.14
N ASP A 53 11.98 -22.63 31.75
CA ASP A 53 11.68 -21.66 32.81
C ASP A 53 11.68 -20.21 32.27
N SER A 54 12.33 -19.97 31.12
CA SER A 54 12.46 -18.67 30.46
C SER A 54 11.72 -18.62 29.13
N LEU A 55 11.02 -17.51 28.89
CA LEU A 55 10.32 -17.23 27.63
C LEU A 55 11.32 -17.11 26.47
N VAL A 56 10.97 -17.70 25.33
CA VAL A 56 11.80 -17.67 24.12
C VAL A 56 11.20 -16.66 23.15
N PRO A 57 11.95 -15.67 22.64
CA PRO A 57 11.39 -14.76 21.65
C PRO A 57 10.83 -15.51 20.43
N SER A 58 9.72 -15.03 19.88
CA SER A 58 8.95 -15.65 18.79
C SER A 58 9.81 -15.97 17.56
N GLU A 59 10.71 -15.07 17.17
CA GLU A 59 11.67 -15.27 16.06
C GLU A 59 12.63 -16.44 16.32
N ILE A 60 13.10 -16.56 17.57
CA ILE A 60 14.03 -17.61 18.00
C ILE A 60 13.31 -18.95 18.05
N TYR A 61 12.10 -18.97 18.61
CA TYR A 61 11.22 -20.14 18.63
C TYR A 61 10.95 -20.66 17.21
N ARG A 62 10.59 -19.76 16.29
CA ARG A 62 10.31 -20.09 14.88
C ARG A 62 11.54 -20.69 14.21
N THR A 63 12.70 -20.03 14.37
CA THR A 63 13.96 -20.49 13.80
C THR A 63 14.35 -21.87 14.32
N PHE A 64 14.22 -22.09 15.63
CA PHE A 64 14.48 -23.38 16.27
C PHE A 64 13.59 -24.49 15.70
N CYS A 65 12.27 -24.27 15.64
CA CYS A 65 11.32 -25.26 15.18
C CYS A 65 11.56 -25.64 13.72
N LEU A 66 11.70 -24.64 12.83
CA LEU A 66 11.93 -24.86 11.41
C LEU A 66 13.21 -25.64 11.15
N ARG A 67 14.31 -25.29 11.83
CA ARG A 67 15.60 -25.92 11.61
C ARG A 67 15.61 -27.40 11.99
N ILE A 68 15.03 -27.74 13.14
CA ILE A 68 14.94 -29.13 13.56
C ILE A 68 13.98 -29.91 12.64
N GLN A 69 12.83 -29.32 12.27
CA GLN A 69 11.90 -29.94 11.34
C GLN A 69 12.53 -30.21 9.98
N GLU A 70 13.31 -29.28 9.44
CA GLU A 70 14.00 -29.42 8.15
C GLU A 70 15.04 -30.55 8.22
N LYS A 71 15.93 -30.51 9.22
CA LYS A 71 17.03 -31.48 9.36
C LYS A 71 16.53 -32.89 9.69
N MET A 72 15.45 -33.02 10.45
CA MET A 72 14.89 -34.31 10.86
C MET A 72 13.72 -34.78 9.98
N SER A 73 13.39 -34.05 8.91
CA SER A 73 12.30 -34.38 7.98
C SER A 73 12.39 -35.78 7.37
N HIS A 74 13.61 -36.29 7.17
CA HIS A 74 13.88 -37.64 6.66
C HIS A 74 13.53 -38.76 7.66
N ILE A 75 13.40 -38.42 8.96
CA ILE A 75 13.12 -39.37 10.04
C ILE A 75 11.62 -39.38 10.36
N ALA A 76 11.08 -38.20 10.69
CA ALA A 76 9.71 -38.04 11.18
C ALA A 76 9.24 -36.59 11.01
N LYS A 77 7.92 -36.41 10.94
CA LYS A 77 7.32 -35.08 11.03
C LYS A 77 7.22 -34.67 12.50
N ILE A 78 7.96 -33.63 12.88
CA ILE A 78 8.09 -33.22 14.28
C ILE A 78 7.15 -32.06 14.60
N ARG A 79 6.41 -32.17 15.71
CA ARG A 79 5.67 -31.08 16.34
C ARG A 79 6.25 -30.80 17.71
N PHE A 80 6.42 -29.53 18.03
CA PHE A 80 6.90 -29.09 19.32
C PHE A 80 5.75 -28.55 20.17
N VAL A 81 5.80 -28.88 21.46
CA VAL A 81 4.99 -28.25 22.49
C VAL A 81 5.94 -27.65 23.52
N PHE A 82 5.86 -26.34 23.73
CA PHE A 82 6.69 -25.63 24.70
C PHE A 82 5.87 -25.35 25.95
N ARG A 83 6.22 -26.00 27.05
CA ARG A 83 5.64 -25.71 28.37
C ARG A 83 6.58 -24.81 29.13
N TYR A 84 6.07 -23.69 29.63
CA TYR A 84 6.82 -22.77 30.46
C TYR A 84 6.45 -22.95 31.92
N ASN A 85 7.45 -22.92 32.78
CA ASN A 85 7.30 -22.96 34.22
C ASN A 85 7.70 -21.58 34.78
N GLY A 86 6.80 -20.94 35.52
CA GLY A 86 7.05 -19.62 36.10
C GLY A 86 6.89 -18.41 35.16
N VAL A 87 6.52 -18.61 33.89
CA VAL A 87 6.13 -17.52 32.97
C VAL A 87 4.62 -17.37 32.99
N HIS A 88 4.12 -16.15 33.10
CA HIS A 88 2.68 -15.92 33.13
C HIS A 88 2.05 -16.17 31.76
N GLU A 89 0.83 -16.73 31.72
CA GLU A 89 0.15 -17.05 30.45
C GLU A 89 -0.01 -15.82 29.55
N ALA A 90 -0.19 -14.64 30.15
CA ALA A 90 -0.27 -13.36 29.44
C ALA A 90 0.99 -13.05 28.62
N GLU A 91 2.17 -13.31 29.16
CA GLU A 91 3.46 -13.06 28.48
C GLU A 91 3.63 -14.01 27.29
N ILE A 92 3.22 -15.27 27.45
CA ILE A 92 3.25 -16.28 26.38
C ILE A 92 2.30 -15.88 25.25
N VAL A 93 1.07 -15.49 25.58
CA VAL A 93 0.08 -15.06 24.59
C VAL A 93 0.56 -13.83 23.85
N GLN A 94 1.11 -12.84 24.57
CA GLN A 94 1.61 -11.59 23.97
C GLN A 94 2.78 -11.85 23.02
N GLU A 95 3.79 -12.62 23.43
CA GLU A 95 4.98 -12.90 22.62
C GLU A 95 4.65 -13.70 21.35
N TYR A 96 3.74 -14.67 21.45
CA TYR A 96 3.39 -15.56 20.33
C TYR A 96 2.12 -15.15 19.57
N TRP A 97 1.51 -14.01 19.90
CA TRP A 97 0.31 -13.52 19.22
C TRP A 97 0.54 -13.32 17.72
N GLY A 98 1.72 -12.79 17.34
CA GLY A 98 2.10 -12.62 15.94
C GLY A 98 2.11 -13.94 15.17
N LEU A 99 2.66 -15.00 15.77
CA LEU A 99 2.66 -16.35 15.18
C LEU A 99 1.25 -16.94 15.10
N PHE A 100 0.39 -16.67 16.09
CA PHE A 100 -1.02 -17.05 16.02
C PHE A 100 -1.71 -16.37 14.83
N LEU A 101 -1.48 -15.07 14.60
CA LEU A 101 -2.08 -14.35 13.46
C LEU A 101 -1.61 -14.93 12.12
N GLU A 102 -0.32 -15.24 11.97
CA GLU A 102 0.19 -15.93 10.78
C GLU A 102 -0.45 -17.31 10.58
N TRP A 103 -0.61 -18.07 11.65
CA TRP A 103 -1.26 -19.38 11.61
C TRP A 103 -2.75 -19.29 11.26
N ALA A 104 -3.48 -18.37 11.89
CA ALA A 104 -4.89 -18.14 11.65
C ALA A 104 -5.16 -17.65 10.22
N HIS A 105 -4.26 -16.86 9.65
CA HIS A 105 -4.33 -16.42 8.24
C HIS A 105 -4.29 -17.60 7.27
N ARG A 106 -3.44 -18.60 7.55
CA ARG A 106 -3.31 -19.81 6.72
C ARG A 106 -4.49 -20.77 6.88
N GLU A 107 -4.97 -20.94 8.11
CA GLU A 107 -6.04 -21.91 8.42
C GLU A 107 -7.45 -21.39 8.12
N ILE A 108 -7.65 -20.06 8.17
CA ILE A 108 -8.97 -19.44 8.02
C ILE A 108 -8.93 -18.44 6.85
N PRO A 109 -9.29 -18.88 5.63
CA PRO A 109 -9.43 -18.01 4.47
C PRO A 109 -10.49 -16.94 4.77
N SER A 110 -10.08 -15.66 4.88
CA SER A 110 -10.86 -14.43 5.21
C SER A 110 -10.35 -13.65 6.43
N VAL A 111 -9.40 -14.18 7.20
CA VAL A 111 -8.72 -13.43 8.27
C VAL A 111 -7.69 -12.50 7.65
N ASN A 112 -8.12 -11.43 6.97
CA ASN A 112 -7.20 -10.47 6.38
C ASN A 112 -7.51 -9.04 6.79
N GLY A 113 -6.57 -8.43 7.53
CA GLY A 113 -6.56 -7.00 7.91
C GLY A 113 -7.38 -6.59 9.14
N TRP A 114 -8.44 -7.31 9.49
CA TRP A 114 -9.30 -6.92 10.64
C TRP A 114 -8.82 -7.50 11.99
N MET A 115 -8.17 -8.67 11.99
CA MET A 115 -7.58 -9.24 13.22
C MET A 115 -6.29 -8.54 13.67
N SER A 116 -5.56 -7.87 12.77
CA SER A 116 -4.37 -7.10 13.15
C SER A 116 -4.70 -5.83 13.94
N ARG A 117 -5.95 -5.37 13.87
CA ARG A 117 -6.47 -4.23 14.65
C ARG A 117 -7.11 -4.66 15.97
N ALA A 118 -7.28 -5.97 16.19
CA ALA A 118 -7.85 -6.48 17.43
C ALA A 118 -6.81 -6.36 18.56
N ARG A 119 -7.27 -5.89 19.72
CA ARG A 119 -6.46 -5.86 20.95
C ARG A 119 -6.82 -7.06 21.80
N HIS A 120 -5.83 -7.62 22.49
CA HIS A 120 -6.04 -8.73 23.41
C HIS A 120 -5.47 -8.37 24.77
N GLU A 121 -6.21 -8.73 25.81
CA GLU A 121 -5.78 -8.68 27.21
C GLU A 121 -5.95 -10.08 27.80
N VAL A 122 -5.04 -10.49 28.68
CA VAL A 122 -5.06 -11.83 29.27
C VAL A 122 -4.99 -11.70 30.77
N GLU A 123 -6.01 -12.22 31.45
CA GLU A 123 -6.12 -12.24 32.91
C GLU A 123 -6.68 -13.60 33.34
N ASP A 124 -6.01 -14.28 34.28
CA ASP A 124 -6.44 -15.57 34.87
C ASP A 124 -6.90 -16.64 33.85
N GLY A 125 -6.13 -16.83 32.77
CA GLY A 125 -6.43 -17.79 31.71
C GLY A 125 -7.64 -17.43 30.85
N GLN A 126 -8.11 -16.19 30.95
CA GLN A 126 -9.13 -15.61 30.10
C GLN A 126 -8.52 -14.58 29.15
N VAL A 127 -8.70 -14.79 27.85
CA VAL A 127 -8.31 -13.84 26.80
C VAL A 127 -9.52 -12.97 26.46
N LEU A 128 -9.42 -11.68 26.77
CA LEU A 128 -10.38 -10.67 26.34
C LEU A 128 -9.94 -10.09 25.00
N LEU A 129 -10.61 -10.50 23.93
CA LEU A 129 -10.37 -10.01 22.58
C LEU A 129 -11.31 -8.83 22.30
N SER A 130 -10.73 -7.64 22.18
CA SER A 130 -11.42 -6.40 21.84
C SER A 130 -11.32 -6.12 20.35
N MET A 131 -12.46 -6.25 19.68
CA MET A 131 -12.64 -6.03 18.25
C MET A 131 -12.87 -4.54 17.96
N SER A 132 -12.51 -4.09 16.74
CA SER A 132 -12.60 -2.68 16.35
C SER A 132 -14.04 -2.19 16.18
N ASP A 133 -14.97 -3.07 15.80
CA ASP A 133 -16.37 -2.74 15.54
C ASP A 133 -17.28 -3.98 15.72
N GLY A 134 -18.60 -3.76 15.69
CA GLY A 134 -19.58 -4.84 15.79
C GLY A 134 -19.51 -5.85 14.64
N MET A 135 -19.16 -5.39 13.43
CA MET A 135 -19.07 -6.24 12.23
C MET A 135 -17.90 -7.23 12.33
N SER A 136 -16.73 -6.78 12.78
CA SER A 136 -15.57 -7.65 13.02
C SER A 136 -15.82 -8.63 14.16
N LEU A 137 -16.58 -8.24 15.19
CA LEU A 137 -17.01 -9.15 16.25
C LEU A 137 -17.92 -10.27 15.73
N GLU A 138 -18.90 -9.96 14.87
CA GLU A 138 -19.75 -10.98 14.26
C GLU A 138 -18.97 -11.91 13.34
N LEU A 139 -18.05 -11.36 12.54
CA LEU A 139 -17.16 -12.14 11.69
C LEU A 139 -16.26 -13.08 12.51
N ALA A 140 -15.68 -12.59 13.61
CA ALA A 140 -14.86 -13.39 14.53
C ALA A 140 -15.63 -14.58 15.10
N ARG A 141 -16.88 -14.35 15.54
CA ARG A 141 -17.77 -15.42 16.03
C ARG A 141 -18.12 -16.42 14.93
N LYS A 142 -18.51 -15.94 13.75
CA LYS A 142 -18.90 -16.80 12.62
C LYS A 142 -17.74 -17.68 12.14
N LYS A 143 -16.51 -17.19 12.26
CA LYS A 143 -15.28 -17.89 11.86
C LYS A 143 -14.64 -18.72 12.98
N GLY A 144 -15.19 -18.69 14.19
CA GLY A 144 -14.70 -19.48 15.33
C GLY A 144 -13.30 -19.09 15.79
N ILE A 145 -13.00 -17.79 15.84
CA ILE A 145 -11.68 -17.26 16.25
C ILE A 145 -11.37 -17.63 17.71
N ASP A 146 -12.38 -17.65 18.57
CA ASP A 146 -12.29 -18.17 19.93
C ASP A 146 -11.72 -19.60 19.98
N GLY A 147 -12.30 -20.51 19.18
CA GLY A 147 -11.81 -21.88 19.07
C GLY A 147 -10.43 -21.98 18.42
N ALA A 148 -10.09 -21.06 17.52
CA ALA A 148 -8.79 -20.99 16.87
C ALA A 148 -7.67 -20.60 17.87
N ILE A 149 -7.91 -19.60 18.72
CA ILE A 149 -6.99 -19.19 19.78
C ILE A 149 -6.74 -20.34 20.75
N THR A 150 -7.81 -20.95 21.28
CA THR A 150 -7.69 -22.07 22.22
C THR A 150 -6.94 -23.25 21.59
N ARG A 151 -7.19 -23.54 20.30
CA ARG A 151 -6.50 -24.62 19.58
C ARG A 151 -5.02 -24.34 19.38
N PHE A 152 -4.67 -23.13 18.96
CA PHE A 152 -3.27 -22.76 18.71
C PHE A 152 -2.46 -22.82 20.00
N PHE A 153 -2.90 -22.10 21.03
CA PHE A 153 -2.16 -22.05 22.30
C PHE A 153 -2.18 -23.38 23.05
N GLY A 154 -3.25 -24.17 22.94
CA GLY A 154 -3.28 -25.54 23.47
C GLY A 154 -2.33 -26.47 22.72
N GLN A 155 -2.25 -26.36 21.39
CA GLN A 155 -1.41 -27.26 20.58
C GLN A 155 0.08 -26.98 20.72
N TYR A 156 0.50 -25.71 20.76
CA TYR A 156 1.91 -25.32 20.72
C TYR A 156 2.49 -25.00 22.10
N PHE A 157 1.64 -24.61 23.06
CA PHE A 157 2.07 -24.13 24.38
C PHE A 157 1.39 -24.83 25.57
N ASP A 158 0.51 -25.81 25.31
CA ASP A 158 -0.22 -26.56 26.34
C ASP A 158 -1.05 -25.67 27.29
N LEU A 159 -1.52 -24.52 26.79
CA LEU A 159 -2.32 -23.56 27.55
C LEU A 159 -3.83 -23.81 27.38
N THR A 160 -4.57 -23.74 28.49
CA THR A 160 -6.03 -23.87 28.49
C THR A 160 -6.67 -22.48 28.64
N LEU A 161 -6.93 -21.83 27.51
CA LEU A 161 -7.44 -20.45 27.49
C LEU A 161 -8.95 -20.39 27.24
N ARG A 162 -9.65 -19.50 27.97
CA ARG A 162 -11.05 -19.12 27.72
C ARG A 162 -11.10 -17.80 26.99
N VAL A 163 -11.77 -17.73 25.84
CA VAL A 163 -11.81 -16.49 25.03
C VAL A 163 -13.15 -15.79 25.20
N LYS A 164 -13.12 -14.49 25.52
CA LYS A 164 -14.29 -13.62 25.51
C LYS A 164 -14.05 -12.51 24.48
N MET A 165 -14.99 -12.32 23.57
CA MET A 165 -14.90 -11.32 22.53
C MET A 165 -15.88 -10.18 22.78
N GLN A 166 -15.41 -8.94 22.70
CA GLN A 166 -16.20 -7.72 22.85
C GLN A 166 -15.84 -6.69 21.79
N VAL A 167 -16.70 -5.70 21.59
CA VAL A 167 -16.33 -4.48 20.84
C VAL A 167 -15.58 -3.58 21.81
N GLY A 168 -14.38 -3.15 21.44
CA GLY A 168 -13.63 -2.17 22.24
C GLY A 168 -14.28 -0.79 22.14
N ASP A 169 -14.26 -0.02 23.23
CA ASP A 169 -14.90 1.30 23.35
C ASP A 169 -14.25 2.42 22.50
N ASN A 170 -13.31 2.05 21.62
CA ASN A 170 -12.63 2.97 20.71
C ASN A 170 -13.51 3.42 19.53
N GLY A 171 -14.74 2.91 19.41
CA GLY A 171 -15.59 3.13 18.24
C GLY A 171 -16.32 4.47 18.22
N GLN A 172 -16.55 5.12 19.35
CA GLN A 172 -17.42 6.30 19.41
C GLN A 172 -16.61 7.59 19.57
N ALA A 173 -15.68 7.65 20.52
CA ALA A 173 -14.81 8.82 20.68
C ALA A 173 -13.84 9.00 19.49
N ALA A 174 -13.25 7.93 18.96
CA ALA A 174 -12.35 8.04 17.80
C ALA A 174 -13.11 8.27 16.48
N TYR A 175 -14.38 7.81 16.37
CA TYR A 175 -15.23 8.12 15.22
C TYR A 175 -15.77 9.55 15.29
N GLU A 176 -16.11 10.04 16.48
CA GLU A 176 -16.51 11.43 16.72
C GLU A 176 -15.33 12.39 16.57
N GLU A 177 -14.13 12.03 17.03
CA GLU A 177 -12.90 12.81 16.83
C GLU A 177 -12.43 12.74 15.37
N PHE A 178 -12.63 11.62 14.67
CA PHE A 178 -12.38 11.50 13.23
C PHE A 178 -13.42 12.23 12.40
N GLU A 179 -14.72 12.20 12.74
CA GLU A 179 -15.77 13.01 12.11
C GLU A 179 -15.57 14.50 12.41
N GLN A 180 -15.13 14.86 13.62
CA GLN A 180 -14.79 16.23 13.97
C GLN A 180 -13.55 16.69 13.21
N LYS A 181 -12.47 15.92 13.20
CA LYS A 181 -11.29 16.23 12.37
C LYS A 181 -11.62 16.30 10.90
N LYS A 182 -12.45 15.39 10.40
CA LYS A 182 -12.84 15.39 8.99
C LYS A 182 -13.78 16.55 8.66
N ARG A 183 -14.64 16.99 9.59
CA ARG A 183 -15.42 18.23 9.44
C ARG A 183 -14.57 19.48 9.61
N GLU A 184 -13.56 19.48 10.48
CA GLU A 184 -12.61 20.58 10.62
C GLU A 184 -11.73 20.67 9.38
N GLU A 185 -11.20 19.55 8.86
CA GLU A 185 -10.44 19.49 7.60
C GLU A 185 -11.34 19.84 6.41
N GLU A 186 -12.57 19.32 6.32
CA GLU A 186 -13.52 19.71 5.28
C GLU A 186 -13.90 21.19 5.39
N ARG A 187 -14.04 21.73 6.61
CA ARG A 187 -14.36 23.14 6.84
C ARG A 187 -13.16 24.04 6.56
N GLU A 188 -11.94 23.66 6.92
CA GLU A 188 -10.70 24.34 6.56
C GLU A 188 -10.48 24.29 5.04
N VAL A 189 -10.76 23.17 4.39
CA VAL A 189 -10.68 23.06 2.93
C VAL A 189 -11.78 23.88 2.27
N ILE A 190 -13.00 23.90 2.80
CA ILE A 190 -14.10 24.75 2.32
C ILE A 190 -13.81 26.23 2.60
N GLU A 191 -13.18 26.57 3.71
CA GLU A 191 -12.80 27.94 4.09
C GLU A 191 -11.56 28.40 3.28
N GLN A 192 -10.66 27.49 2.91
CA GLN A 192 -9.62 27.72 1.92
C GLN A 192 -10.20 27.84 0.51
N LEU A 193 -11.21 27.06 0.15
CA LEU A 193 -11.95 27.18 -1.11
C LEU A 193 -12.79 28.46 -1.16
N MET A 194 -13.42 28.85 -0.05
CA MET A 194 -14.21 30.07 0.06
C MET A 194 -13.32 31.31 0.14
N SER A 195 -12.17 31.26 0.83
CA SER A 195 -11.20 32.35 0.82
C SER A 195 -10.43 32.45 -0.48
N SER A 196 -10.20 31.35 -1.21
CA SER A 196 -9.71 31.41 -2.59
C SER A 196 -10.78 31.91 -3.55
N LEU A 197 -12.05 31.53 -3.38
CA LEU A 197 -13.18 32.09 -4.14
C LEU A 197 -13.42 33.58 -3.81
N GLU A 198 -13.28 34.00 -2.55
CA GLU A 198 -13.37 35.41 -2.14
C GLU A 198 -12.14 36.18 -2.62
N ALA A 199 -10.94 35.60 -2.62
CA ALA A 199 -9.76 36.21 -3.23
C ALA A 199 -9.84 36.27 -4.77
N GLU A 200 -10.56 35.34 -5.41
CA GLU A 200 -10.90 35.39 -6.83
C GLU A 200 -12.01 36.42 -7.10
N MET A 201 -13.02 36.55 -6.22
CA MET A 201 -14.14 37.49 -6.34
C MET A 201 -13.80 38.94 -5.95
N ASP A 202 -12.83 39.16 -5.05
CA ASP A 202 -12.28 40.49 -4.72
C ASP A 202 -11.14 40.91 -5.69
N SER A 203 -10.77 40.03 -6.65
CA SER A 203 -9.84 40.38 -7.72
C SER A 203 -10.51 40.81 -9.03
N ASP A 204 -11.84 40.79 -9.11
CA ASP A 204 -12.61 41.33 -10.24
C ASP A 204 -12.93 42.83 -10.01
N ASP A 205 -11.89 43.64 -10.04
CA ASP A 205 -11.98 45.05 -10.47
C ASP A 205 -10.57 45.50 -10.92
N ASP A 206 -10.11 44.90 -12.02
CA ASP A 206 -9.27 45.59 -13.00
C ASP A 206 -9.43 44.88 -14.36
N ASP A 207 -9.98 45.62 -15.33
CA ASP A 207 -9.97 45.27 -16.75
C ASP A 207 -8.50 45.08 -17.23
N GLU A 208 -7.95 43.87 -17.16
CA GLU A 208 -6.74 43.50 -17.89
C GLU A 208 -7.03 42.30 -18.81
N GLU A 209 -6.73 42.47 -20.10
CA GLU A 209 -6.83 41.43 -21.13
C GLU A 209 -6.26 40.08 -20.62
N ALA A 210 -7.01 38.98 -20.81
CA ALA A 210 -6.60 37.64 -20.40
C ALA A 210 -5.13 37.35 -20.79
N ILE A 211 -4.24 37.41 -19.80
CA ILE A 211 -2.81 37.18 -19.97
C ILE A 211 -2.65 35.72 -20.38
N LYS A 212 -2.28 35.48 -21.65
CA LYS A 212 -2.01 34.13 -22.14
C LYS A 212 -0.64 33.66 -21.68
N LEU A 213 -0.52 32.38 -21.35
CA LEU A 213 0.77 31.73 -21.09
C LEU A 213 1.59 31.70 -22.39
N GLN A 214 2.32 32.79 -22.64
CA GLN A 214 3.16 32.99 -23.81
C GLN A 214 4.45 33.69 -23.37
N VAL A 215 5.57 32.99 -23.51
CA VAL A 215 6.92 33.49 -23.29
C VAL A 215 7.64 33.51 -24.64
N GLY A 216 8.31 34.61 -24.96
CA GLY A 216 9.04 34.76 -26.22
C GLY A 216 8.13 34.93 -27.44
N TYR A 217 8.58 34.41 -28.58
CA TYR A 217 7.89 34.53 -29.87
C TYR A 217 6.95 33.35 -30.14
N ASP A 218 5.99 33.57 -31.02
CA ASP A 218 5.10 32.50 -31.50
C ASP A 218 5.88 31.37 -32.21
N ILE A 219 5.49 30.12 -31.93
CA ILE A 219 6.21 28.92 -32.37
C ILE A 219 5.45 28.26 -33.52
N LYS A 220 5.88 28.56 -34.75
CA LYS A 220 5.30 27.98 -35.99
C LYS A 220 5.92 26.64 -36.41
N ASP A 221 7.07 26.30 -35.86
CA ASP A 221 7.84 25.09 -36.20
C ASP A 221 7.07 23.83 -35.79
N GLN A 222 7.19 22.73 -36.53
CA GLN A 222 6.59 21.46 -36.11
C GLN A 222 7.34 20.87 -34.92
N PRO A 223 6.64 20.37 -33.89
CA PRO A 223 7.29 19.74 -32.75
C PRO A 223 7.89 18.38 -33.15
N VAL A 224 9.08 18.09 -32.64
CA VAL A 224 9.78 16.81 -32.76
C VAL A 224 9.40 15.92 -31.56
N PRO A 225 9.22 14.59 -31.73
CA PRO A 225 9.00 13.68 -30.61
C PRO A 225 10.15 13.73 -29.61
N ILE A 226 9.84 13.74 -28.30
CA ILE A 226 10.86 13.91 -27.25
C ILE A 226 11.86 12.76 -27.26
N GLN A 227 11.43 11.53 -27.59
CA GLN A 227 12.31 10.35 -27.72
C GLN A 227 13.44 10.49 -28.76
N GLU A 228 13.33 11.43 -29.71
CA GLU A 228 14.37 11.65 -30.74
C GLU A 228 15.52 12.53 -30.22
N ILE A 229 15.38 13.12 -29.03
CA ILE A 229 16.37 14.00 -28.42
C ILE A 229 17.38 13.16 -27.63
N GLN A 230 18.47 12.76 -28.29
CA GLN A 230 19.52 11.93 -27.66
C GLN A 230 20.77 12.72 -27.26
N ASP A 231 20.98 13.90 -27.85
CA ASP A 231 22.17 14.73 -27.68
C ASP A 231 21.80 16.20 -27.41
N GLU A 232 22.81 17.03 -27.16
CA GLU A 232 22.62 18.48 -27.03
C GLU A 232 22.16 19.10 -28.35
N GLU A 233 21.08 19.88 -28.29
CA GLU A 233 20.47 20.51 -29.44
C GLU A 233 20.46 22.03 -29.26
N LYS A 234 20.94 22.77 -30.27
CA LYS A 234 21.01 24.24 -30.16
C LYS A 234 19.65 24.90 -30.18
N LYS A 235 18.71 24.32 -30.93
CA LYS A 235 17.35 24.84 -31.09
C LYS A 235 16.42 23.75 -31.58
N ILE A 236 15.57 23.25 -30.71
CA ILE A 236 14.55 22.26 -31.02
C ILE A 236 13.19 22.73 -30.51
N THR A 237 12.12 22.27 -31.19
CA THR A 237 10.75 22.53 -30.80
C THR A 237 10.11 21.23 -30.36
N ILE A 238 9.51 21.21 -29.17
CA ILE A 238 8.79 20.05 -28.64
C ILE A 238 7.43 20.49 -28.11
N GLN A 239 6.53 19.55 -27.93
CA GLN A 239 5.20 19.79 -27.40
C GLN A 239 4.81 18.65 -26.47
N GLY A 240 4.24 18.97 -25.31
CA GLY A 240 3.82 17.95 -24.35
C GLY A 240 2.94 18.51 -23.24
N THR A 241 2.56 17.63 -22.32
CA THR A 241 1.87 18.00 -21.08
C THR A 241 2.87 18.23 -19.96
N ILE A 242 2.62 19.27 -19.15
CA ILE A 242 3.42 19.59 -17.96
C ILE A 242 3.10 18.61 -16.83
N PHE A 243 4.13 18.14 -16.14
CA PHE A 243 4.02 17.45 -14.85
C PHE A 243 5.24 17.74 -13.97
N GLY A 244 5.09 17.57 -12.65
CA GLY A 244 6.20 17.80 -11.71
C GLY A 244 6.68 19.25 -11.65
N LEU A 245 5.77 20.22 -11.82
CA LEU A 245 6.09 21.64 -11.67
C LEU A 245 6.53 21.98 -10.24
N ASP A 246 7.71 22.57 -10.12
CA ASP A 246 8.32 23.12 -8.92
C ASP A 246 8.75 24.58 -9.16
N ARG A 247 8.63 25.40 -8.11
CA ARG A 247 9.00 26.82 -8.14
C ARG A 247 9.93 27.14 -6.99
N LYS A 248 11.09 27.72 -7.30
CA LYS A 248 12.13 28.03 -6.32
C LYS A 248 12.68 29.44 -6.51
N GLU A 249 12.58 30.26 -5.47
CA GLU A 249 13.23 31.57 -5.44
C GLU A 249 14.75 31.42 -5.24
N LEU A 250 15.52 32.12 -6.07
CA LEU A 250 16.98 32.14 -6.03
C LEU A 250 17.49 33.34 -5.22
N ARG A 251 18.70 33.22 -4.69
CA ARG A 251 19.35 34.27 -3.87
C ARG A 251 19.51 35.63 -4.57
N ASN A 252 19.44 35.63 -5.91
CA ASN A 252 19.56 36.84 -6.74
C ASN A 252 18.19 37.52 -7.00
N GLY A 253 17.10 37.03 -6.39
CA GLY A 253 15.75 37.56 -6.57
C GLY A 253 15.01 37.07 -7.81
N SER A 254 15.60 36.18 -8.61
CA SER A 254 14.89 35.51 -9.72
C SER A 254 14.24 34.21 -9.25
N THR A 255 13.15 33.82 -9.90
CA THR A 255 12.45 32.56 -9.60
C THR A 255 12.75 31.53 -10.69
N LEU A 256 13.21 30.36 -10.28
CA LEU A 256 13.41 29.21 -11.16
C LEU A 256 12.14 28.36 -11.16
N PHE A 257 11.56 28.19 -12.34
CA PHE A 257 10.51 27.22 -12.60
C PHE A 257 11.15 25.98 -13.20
N THR A 258 11.00 24.84 -12.52
CA THR A 258 11.47 23.55 -13.01
C THR A 258 10.26 22.65 -13.18
N PHE A 259 10.10 22.05 -14.36
CA PHE A 259 9.00 21.13 -14.63
C PHE A 259 9.42 20.10 -15.66
N ASN A 260 8.69 19.01 -15.77
CA ASN A 260 8.91 18.01 -16.80
C ASN A 260 7.82 18.13 -17.86
N LEU A 261 8.21 17.89 -19.11
CA LEU A 261 7.32 17.87 -20.25
C LEU A 261 7.33 16.47 -20.85
N THR A 262 6.16 15.88 -21.07
CA THR A 262 6.03 14.58 -21.76
C THR A 262 5.06 14.65 -22.91
N ASP A 263 5.41 14.03 -24.03
CA ASP A 263 4.53 13.76 -25.17
C ASP A 263 4.01 12.31 -25.16
N PHE A 264 4.27 11.58 -24.07
CA PHE A 264 4.09 10.13 -23.87
C PHE A 264 5.00 9.22 -24.71
N SER A 265 5.88 9.77 -25.54
CA SER A 265 7.00 9.02 -26.14
C SER A 265 8.21 9.00 -25.20
N ASP A 266 8.53 10.15 -24.61
CA ASP A 266 9.54 10.30 -23.57
C ASP A 266 9.22 11.53 -22.69
N SER A 267 10.11 11.90 -21.78
CA SER A 267 9.99 13.08 -20.93
C SER A 267 11.30 13.85 -20.88
N LEU A 268 11.22 15.18 -20.87
CA LEU A 268 12.38 16.06 -20.75
C LEU A 268 12.14 17.13 -19.69
N GLN A 269 13.13 17.38 -18.84
CA GLN A 269 13.07 18.44 -17.84
C GLN A 269 13.28 19.81 -18.50
N MET A 270 12.51 20.79 -18.04
CA MET A 270 12.49 22.17 -18.50
C MET A 270 12.91 23.10 -17.36
N LYS A 271 13.74 24.11 -17.67
CA LYS A 271 14.12 25.16 -16.70
C LYS A 271 13.88 26.55 -17.27
N MET A 272 13.05 27.32 -16.58
CA MET A 272 12.75 28.72 -16.93
C MET A 272 13.06 29.66 -15.78
N PHE A 273 13.67 30.80 -16.09
CA PHE A 273 14.07 31.79 -15.10
C PHE A 273 13.17 33.03 -15.23
N GLY A 274 12.27 33.23 -14.27
CA GLY A 274 11.51 34.46 -14.14
C GLY A 274 12.37 35.54 -13.48
N LYS A 275 12.78 36.55 -14.24
CA LYS A 275 13.65 37.64 -13.75
C LYS A 275 12.88 38.93 -13.51
N THR A 276 11.87 39.19 -14.33
CA THR A 276 11.03 40.39 -14.25
C THR A 276 9.69 40.06 -13.59
N LYS A 277 8.97 41.08 -13.13
CA LYS A 277 7.61 40.90 -12.59
C LYS A 277 6.66 40.32 -13.64
N ASP A 278 6.83 40.70 -14.91
CA ASP A 278 6.01 40.21 -16.02
C ASP A 278 6.29 38.74 -16.30
N ASP A 279 7.56 38.31 -16.26
CA ASP A 279 7.91 36.88 -16.38
C ASP A 279 7.26 36.06 -15.26
N LEU A 280 7.23 36.59 -14.03
CA LEU A 280 6.60 35.90 -12.89
C LEU A 280 5.09 35.79 -13.05
N LYS A 281 4.42 36.82 -13.59
CA LYS A 281 3.00 36.76 -13.91
C LYS A 281 2.71 35.68 -14.95
N VAL A 282 3.46 35.66 -16.06
CA VAL A 282 3.25 34.69 -17.16
C VAL A 282 3.61 33.26 -16.74
N LEU A 283 4.79 33.05 -16.15
CA LEU A 283 5.23 31.73 -15.70
C LEU A 283 4.43 31.22 -14.51
N GLY A 284 3.78 32.11 -13.74
CA GLY A 284 2.81 31.76 -12.72
C GLY A 284 1.59 31.01 -13.24
N LEU A 285 1.29 31.13 -14.55
CA LEU A 285 0.20 30.41 -15.21
C LEU A 285 0.57 28.96 -15.58
N LEU A 286 1.82 28.52 -15.35
CA LEU A 286 2.22 27.13 -15.54
C LEU A 286 1.48 26.24 -14.54
N GLU A 287 0.87 25.17 -15.03
CA GLU A 287 0.13 24.21 -14.21
C GLU A 287 0.32 22.78 -14.73
N ASN A 288 0.33 21.81 -13.80
CA ASN A 288 0.36 20.40 -14.17
C ASN A 288 -0.89 20.02 -14.98
N GLY A 289 -0.70 19.36 -16.12
CA GLY A 289 -1.76 18.96 -17.04
C GLY A 289 -2.02 19.94 -18.19
N LYS A 290 -1.48 21.17 -18.14
CA LYS A 290 -1.50 22.07 -19.30
C LYS A 290 -0.59 21.54 -20.40
N TRP A 291 -1.04 21.71 -21.64
CA TRP A 291 -0.24 21.39 -22.81
C TRP A 291 0.49 22.64 -23.29
N VAL A 292 1.79 22.50 -23.50
CA VAL A 292 2.63 23.60 -23.96
C VAL A 292 3.48 23.16 -25.14
N LYS A 293 3.77 24.11 -25.99
CA LYS A 293 4.78 24.01 -27.04
C LYS A 293 5.97 24.86 -26.63
N ALA A 294 7.14 24.26 -26.60
CA ALA A 294 8.37 24.88 -26.15
C ALA A 294 9.42 24.84 -27.26
N ARG A 295 10.17 25.93 -27.42
CA ARG A 295 11.30 26.02 -28.34
C ARG A 295 12.51 26.60 -27.64
N GLY A 296 13.65 25.95 -27.79
CA GLY A 296 14.87 26.34 -27.09
C GLY A 296 15.98 25.34 -27.28
N ARG A 297 17.02 25.48 -26.47
CA ARG A 297 18.20 24.61 -26.51
C ARG A 297 18.10 23.50 -25.48
N VAL A 298 18.64 22.35 -25.81
CA VAL A 298 18.81 21.20 -24.91
C VAL A 298 20.29 21.05 -24.63
N GLU A 299 20.66 21.10 -23.36
CA GLU A 299 22.05 21.06 -22.90
C GLU A 299 22.15 20.12 -21.69
N TYR A 300 23.32 19.54 -21.45
CA TYR A 300 23.54 18.78 -20.21
C TYR A 300 23.57 19.72 -19.02
N ASP A 301 22.73 19.46 -18.02
CA ASP A 301 22.82 20.15 -16.74
C ASP A 301 23.95 19.56 -15.89
N ARG A 302 25.08 20.24 -15.91
CA ARG A 302 26.29 19.84 -15.18
C ARG A 302 26.22 20.11 -13.66
N PHE A 303 25.15 20.76 -13.18
CA PHE A 303 24.95 21.01 -11.75
C PHE A 303 24.21 19.86 -11.06
N MET A 304 23.58 18.95 -11.81
CA MET A 304 22.98 17.74 -11.27
C MET A 304 24.06 16.69 -10.95
N GLN A 305 23.83 15.87 -9.92
CA GLN A 305 24.77 14.81 -9.52
C GLN A 305 25.05 13.83 -10.66
N VAL A 306 24.01 13.53 -11.44
CA VAL A 306 24.08 12.83 -12.72
C VAL A 306 23.66 13.84 -13.79
N PRO A 307 24.56 14.23 -14.71
CA PRO A 307 24.20 15.14 -15.78
C PRO A 307 23.13 14.52 -16.68
N GLU A 308 22.00 15.21 -16.81
CA GLU A 308 20.91 14.84 -17.71
C GLU A 308 20.68 15.97 -18.71
N LEU A 309 20.11 15.64 -19.87
CA LEU A 309 19.67 16.64 -20.83
C LEU A 309 18.51 17.44 -20.23
N VAL A 310 18.64 18.76 -20.27
CA VAL A 310 17.61 19.69 -19.83
C VAL A 310 17.39 20.71 -20.93
N MET A 311 16.13 21.03 -21.19
CA MET A 311 15.78 22.10 -22.12
C MET A 311 15.65 23.42 -21.38
N ILE A 312 16.29 24.45 -21.94
CA ILE A 312 16.11 25.84 -21.55
C ILE A 312 15.30 26.52 -22.67
N PRO A 313 13.96 26.56 -22.56
CA PRO A 313 13.13 27.17 -23.58
C PRO A 313 13.36 28.67 -23.65
N SER A 314 13.51 29.18 -24.87
CA SER A 314 13.51 30.61 -25.18
C SER A 314 12.10 31.10 -25.48
N ASP A 315 11.29 30.22 -26.07
CA ASP A 315 9.88 30.46 -26.37
C ASP A 315 9.04 29.33 -25.74
N LEU A 316 7.89 29.69 -25.16
CA LEU A 316 6.91 28.75 -24.64
C LEU A 316 5.51 29.32 -24.88
N GLY A 317 4.60 28.51 -25.41
CA GLY A 317 3.20 28.90 -25.58
C GLY A 317 2.27 27.78 -25.15
N GLU A 318 1.17 28.12 -24.49
CA GLU A 318 0.08 27.19 -24.24
C GLU A 318 -0.56 26.76 -25.55
N VAL A 319 -0.81 25.46 -25.67
CA VAL A 319 -1.51 24.86 -26.82
C VAL A 319 -2.65 23.99 -26.32
N SER A 320 -3.68 23.82 -27.15
CA SER A 320 -4.71 22.84 -26.86
C SER A 320 -4.10 21.43 -26.80
N SER A 321 -4.55 20.62 -25.85
CA SER A 321 -4.18 19.20 -25.82
C SER A 321 -4.45 18.54 -27.17
N PRO A 322 -3.57 17.64 -27.65
CA PRO A 322 -3.84 16.84 -28.81
C PRO A 322 -5.22 16.18 -28.68
N PRO A 323 -5.98 16.08 -29.78
CA PRO A 323 -7.31 15.52 -29.73
C PRO A 323 -7.24 14.12 -29.13
N SER A 324 -7.89 13.94 -27.98
CA SER A 324 -8.00 12.63 -27.36
C SER A 324 -8.74 11.67 -28.31
N ARG A 325 -8.48 10.36 -28.14
CA ARG A 325 -9.20 9.33 -28.90
C ARG A 325 -10.69 9.55 -28.74
N LYS A 326 -11.44 9.55 -29.85
CA LYS A 326 -12.90 9.67 -29.85
C LYS A 326 -13.54 8.34 -30.28
N ASP A 327 -14.67 8.04 -29.67
CA ASP A 327 -15.59 7.00 -30.16
C ASP A 327 -16.59 7.66 -31.13
N ASN A 328 -16.43 7.39 -32.42
CA ASN A 328 -17.31 7.93 -33.47
C ASN A 328 -18.38 6.91 -33.94
N ALA A 329 -18.54 5.78 -33.24
CA ALA A 329 -19.55 4.79 -33.61
C ALA A 329 -20.96 5.34 -33.36
N ALA A 330 -21.90 4.99 -34.24
CA ALA A 330 -23.32 5.33 -34.05
C ALA A 330 -23.92 4.60 -32.85
N GLU A 331 -23.59 3.31 -32.70
CA GLU A 331 -23.94 2.50 -31.55
C GLU A 331 -22.75 2.41 -30.59
N LYS A 332 -22.95 2.88 -29.35
CA LYS A 332 -21.89 2.95 -28.35
C LYS A 332 -21.64 1.60 -27.70
N ARG A 333 -20.36 1.21 -27.65
CA ARG A 333 -19.88 0.02 -26.95
C ARG A 333 -20.16 0.13 -25.45
N VAL A 334 -20.22 -1.02 -24.79
CA VAL A 334 -20.13 -1.16 -23.34
C VAL A 334 -18.94 -2.07 -23.04
N GLU A 335 -18.04 -1.64 -22.16
CA GLU A 335 -16.93 -2.46 -21.69
C GLU A 335 -17.40 -3.38 -20.55
N PHE A 336 -17.10 -4.67 -20.67
CA PHE A 336 -17.52 -5.72 -19.72
C PHE A 336 -16.37 -6.31 -18.91
N HIS A 337 -15.12 -6.10 -19.32
CA HIS A 337 -13.94 -6.61 -18.64
C HIS A 337 -12.90 -5.49 -18.51
N LEU A 338 -12.62 -5.06 -17.29
CA LEU A 338 -11.75 -3.92 -17.02
C LEU A 338 -11.04 -4.04 -15.66
N HIS A 339 -9.74 -3.80 -15.69
CA HIS A 339 -8.87 -3.76 -14.52
C HIS A 339 -8.54 -2.33 -14.12
N THR A 340 -8.47 -2.12 -12.81
CA THR A 340 -8.13 -0.85 -12.17
C THR A 340 -6.85 -1.01 -11.35
N THR A 341 -6.34 0.08 -10.79
CA THR A 341 -5.22 0.04 -9.83
C THR A 341 -5.44 -0.85 -8.61
N MET A 342 -6.67 -1.35 -8.38
CA MET A 342 -6.97 -2.34 -7.34
C MET A 342 -6.65 -3.78 -7.76
N SER A 343 -6.44 -4.05 -9.05
CA SER A 343 -5.79 -5.27 -9.52
C SER A 343 -4.28 -5.17 -9.22
N THR A 344 -3.90 -5.76 -8.09
CA THR A 344 -2.55 -5.65 -7.51
C THR A 344 -1.46 -5.97 -8.53
N MET A 345 -0.58 -4.98 -8.80
CA MET A 345 0.57 -5.09 -9.71
C MET A 345 0.23 -5.42 -11.17
N ASP A 346 -1.03 -5.29 -11.58
CA ASP A 346 -1.46 -5.66 -12.93
C ASP A 346 -1.97 -4.47 -13.75
N ALA A 347 -2.76 -3.57 -13.15
CA ALA A 347 -3.31 -2.41 -13.86
C ALA A 347 -2.88 -1.06 -13.24
N VAL A 348 -2.76 -0.06 -14.12
CA VAL A 348 -2.11 1.23 -13.81
C VAL A 348 -3.08 2.42 -13.76
N THR A 349 -4.31 2.26 -14.23
CA THR A 349 -5.27 3.38 -14.35
C THR A 349 -6.38 3.27 -13.31
N PRO A 350 -6.64 4.33 -12.52
CA PRO A 350 -7.72 4.33 -11.55
C PRO A 350 -9.10 4.37 -12.23
N ILE A 351 -10.12 3.88 -11.54
CA ILE A 351 -11.47 3.70 -12.11
C ILE A 351 -12.14 5.01 -12.51
N ASP A 352 -11.82 6.13 -11.84
CA ASP A 352 -12.39 7.44 -12.14
C ASP A 352 -12.07 7.89 -13.58
N ARG A 353 -10.85 7.63 -14.06
CA ARG A 353 -10.40 8.00 -15.41
C ARG A 353 -11.12 7.18 -16.48
N TYR A 354 -11.33 5.89 -16.24
CA TYR A 354 -12.09 5.05 -17.15
C TYR A 354 -13.55 5.49 -17.24
N ILE A 355 -14.19 5.81 -16.11
CA ILE A 355 -15.57 6.30 -16.08
C ILE A 355 -15.70 7.63 -16.83
N LYS A 356 -14.79 8.59 -16.60
CA LYS A 356 -14.76 9.87 -17.32
C LYS A 356 -14.60 9.66 -18.83
N THR A 357 -13.72 8.73 -19.22
CA THR A 357 -13.47 8.41 -20.64
C THR A 357 -14.70 7.77 -21.29
N ALA A 358 -15.32 6.80 -20.64
CA ALA A 358 -16.53 6.15 -21.12
C ALA A 358 -17.69 7.15 -21.24
N ALA A 359 -17.84 8.06 -20.28
CA ALA A 359 -18.83 9.14 -20.35
C ALA A 359 -18.55 10.11 -21.51
N ALA A 360 -17.30 10.51 -21.71
CA ALA A 360 -16.89 11.36 -22.84
C ALA A 360 -17.11 10.67 -24.21
N TRP A 361 -17.00 9.34 -24.26
CA TRP A 361 -17.32 8.53 -25.45
C TRP A 361 -18.82 8.24 -25.62
N GLY A 362 -19.66 8.64 -24.66
CA GLY A 362 -21.11 8.41 -24.69
C GLY A 362 -21.52 6.97 -24.40
N HIS A 363 -20.65 6.17 -23.78
CA HIS A 363 -20.98 4.80 -23.38
C HIS A 363 -22.09 4.83 -22.31
N LYS A 364 -23.07 3.93 -22.44
CA LYS A 364 -24.22 3.88 -21.52
C LYS A 364 -23.87 3.24 -20.18
N ALA A 365 -22.88 2.35 -20.18
CA ALA A 365 -22.46 1.59 -19.02
C ALA A 365 -20.98 1.20 -19.13
N ILE A 366 -20.38 0.84 -18.01
CA ILE A 366 -19.02 0.31 -17.92
C ILE A 366 -18.94 -0.70 -16.77
N ALA A 367 -18.25 -1.82 -16.99
CA ALA A 367 -17.99 -2.81 -15.95
C ALA A 367 -16.63 -2.58 -15.29
N VAL A 368 -16.48 -3.14 -14.09
CA VAL A 368 -15.19 -3.35 -13.44
C VAL A 368 -15.08 -4.81 -13.03
N SER A 369 -13.91 -5.42 -13.20
CA SER A 369 -13.67 -6.84 -12.98
C SER A 369 -12.23 -7.06 -12.50
N ASP A 370 -11.87 -6.45 -11.37
CA ASP A 370 -10.53 -6.60 -10.80
C ASP A 370 -10.22 -8.05 -10.39
N HIS A 371 -8.93 -8.40 -10.39
CA HIS A 371 -8.45 -9.73 -10.03
C HIS A 371 -8.71 -10.07 -8.56
N GLY A 372 -9.59 -11.04 -8.32
CA GLY A 372 -9.84 -11.61 -7.00
C GLY A 372 -10.32 -10.62 -5.93
N GLY A 373 -10.73 -9.41 -6.33
CA GLY A 373 -11.01 -8.30 -5.42
C GLY A 373 -12.07 -7.35 -5.97
N VAL A 374 -12.69 -6.61 -5.05
CA VAL A 374 -13.77 -5.64 -5.34
C VAL A 374 -13.51 -4.27 -4.68
N GLN A 375 -12.24 -3.99 -4.39
CA GLN A 375 -11.83 -2.82 -3.61
C GLN A 375 -12.16 -1.49 -4.30
N CYS A 376 -12.25 -1.46 -5.63
CA CYS A 376 -12.55 -0.26 -6.40
C CYS A 376 -14.04 0.16 -6.34
N TYR A 377 -14.94 -0.68 -5.79
CA TYR A 377 -16.39 -0.47 -5.85
C TYR A 377 -16.87 0.87 -5.25
N PRO A 378 -16.38 1.34 -4.08
CA PRO A 378 -16.82 2.62 -3.53
C PRO A 378 -16.49 3.81 -4.44
N GLU A 379 -15.28 3.82 -5.01
CA GLU A 379 -14.83 4.87 -5.91
C GLU A 379 -15.58 4.82 -7.25
N ALA A 380 -15.80 3.61 -7.77
CA ALA A 380 -16.59 3.36 -8.97
C ALA A 380 -18.02 3.92 -8.82
N ALA A 381 -18.69 3.62 -7.70
CA ALA A 381 -20.04 4.11 -7.42
C ALA A 381 -20.12 5.64 -7.40
N LYS A 382 -19.18 6.28 -6.69
CA LYS A 382 -19.11 7.75 -6.58
C LYS A 382 -18.93 8.40 -7.95
N ASN A 383 -17.93 7.95 -8.72
CA ASN A 383 -17.60 8.57 -10.00
C ASN A 383 -18.65 8.30 -11.07
N ALA A 384 -19.27 7.13 -11.07
CA ALA A 384 -20.32 6.80 -12.02
C ALA A 384 -21.58 7.64 -11.83
N LYS A 385 -22.00 7.84 -10.57
CA LYS A 385 -23.09 8.75 -10.24
C LYS A 385 -22.78 10.18 -10.70
N LYS A 386 -21.56 10.65 -10.46
CA LYS A 386 -21.11 12.00 -10.88
C LYS A 386 -21.16 12.18 -12.39
N ASN A 387 -20.81 11.15 -13.17
CA ASN A 387 -20.70 11.23 -14.63
C ASN A 387 -21.93 10.65 -15.37
N GLY A 388 -22.99 10.26 -14.66
CA GLY A 388 -24.21 9.73 -15.27
C GLY A 388 -24.05 8.40 -16.01
N ILE A 389 -23.05 7.59 -15.65
CA ILE A 389 -22.81 6.27 -16.27
C ILE A 389 -23.36 5.15 -15.39
N LYS A 390 -23.92 4.11 -16.00
CA LYS A 390 -24.31 2.89 -15.28
C LYS A 390 -23.09 2.02 -14.99
N MET A 391 -22.77 1.77 -13.72
CA MET A 391 -21.76 0.78 -13.36
C MET A 391 -22.30 -0.64 -13.39
N MET A 392 -21.44 -1.56 -13.80
CA MET A 392 -21.62 -3.00 -13.62
C MET A 392 -20.49 -3.50 -12.71
N TYR A 393 -20.88 -4.05 -11.56
CA TYR A 393 -19.95 -4.50 -10.54
C TYR A 393 -19.65 -5.99 -10.77
N GLY A 394 -18.44 -6.28 -11.23
CA GLY A 394 -17.96 -7.63 -11.50
C GLY A 394 -16.66 -7.94 -10.75
N ILE A 395 -16.23 -9.20 -10.88
CA ILE A 395 -14.99 -9.72 -10.31
C ILE A 395 -14.38 -10.69 -11.33
N GLU A 396 -13.08 -10.60 -11.55
CA GLU A 396 -12.36 -11.68 -12.21
C GLU A 396 -11.90 -12.69 -11.16
N ALA A 397 -12.62 -13.82 -11.10
CA ALA A 397 -12.38 -14.86 -10.11
C ALA A 397 -11.51 -15.98 -10.66
N ASN A 398 -10.51 -16.40 -9.89
CA ASN A 398 -9.75 -17.62 -10.15
C ASN A 398 -10.59 -18.83 -9.73
N VAL A 399 -11.03 -19.64 -10.70
CA VAL A 399 -11.83 -20.85 -10.47
C VAL A 399 -10.97 -22.09 -10.68
N VAL A 400 -11.06 -23.04 -9.76
CA VAL A 400 -10.40 -24.35 -9.86
C VAL A 400 -11.46 -25.43 -9.98
N ASN A 401 -11.26 -26.38 -10.90
CA ASN A 401 -12.14 -27.54 -11.03
C ASN A 401 -11.89 -28.51 -9.86
N ASP A 402 -12.93 -28.81 -9.10
CA ASP A 402 -12.93 -29.73 -7.97
C ASP A 402 -13.50 -31.12 -8.30
N ALA A 403 -13.93 -31.33 -9.54
CA ALA A 403 -14.54 -32.56 -10.05
C ALA A 403 -13.53 -33.68 -10.38
#